data_AF-A0AAD1HSI1-F1
#
_entry.id   AF-A0AAD1HSI1-F1
#
_cell.length_a   1.000
_cell.length_b   1.000
_cell.length_c   1.000
_cell.angle_alpha   90.00
_cell.angle_beta   90.00
_cell.angle_gamma   90.00
#
_symmetry.space_group_name_H-M   'P 1'
#
loop_
_entity.id
_entity.type
_entity.pdbx_description
1 polymer ?
#
loop_
_entity_poly.entity_id
_entity_poly.type
_entity_poly.pdbx_seq_one_letter_code
_entity_poly.pdbx_strand_id
1 'polypeptide(L)'
;MQMPDIVSAAEWEAARNQMLVKEKELTRARDALAAQRRRMPWTPVDKNYVFDGPDGTCSLLDLFGGRRQLIVYRAFLDPGVHGWPDHGCVGCSLMADHIGNLAHLNARDTTFVYASRGVQADITRIKARMGWDIPWYTMVPGQDSAFDVDFGVDQWHGTNAFIRDGDQIFRTYFIDSRGDEIFVNTWHFLDMTALGRQETWEDSPPGYPQSKPYEWWAWHDNYPGHTPSRWFGDPNPDDPSDPRPPR
;
A
#
# COMPACT_ATOMS: atom_id res chain seq x y z
N MET A 1 -15.91 -24.10 -15.70
CA MET A 1 -15.52 -22.82 -16.31
C MET A 1 -16.15 -22.70 -17.69
N GLN A 2 -17.01 -21.70 -17.88
CA GLN A 2 -17.53 -21.35 -19.18
C GLN A 2 -16.53 -20.41 -19.87
N MET A 3 -15.88 -20.89 -20.92
CA MET A 3 -14.89 -20.10 -21.65
C MET A 3 -15.56 -19.04 -22.54
N PRO A 4 -14.92 -17.86 -22.74
CA PRO A 4 -15.29 -16.94 -23.80
C PRO A 4 -15.17 -17.58 -25.19
N ASP A 5 -15.79 -16.96 -26.20
CA ASP A 5 -15.74 -17.44 -27.59
C ASP A 5 -14.30 -17.51 -28.13
N ILE A 6 -13.99 -18.61 -28.81
CA ILE A 6 -12.71 -18.80 -29.50
C ILE A 6 -12.87 -18.27 -30.93
N VAL A 7 -12.25 -17.11 -31.19
CA VAL A 7 -12.41 -16.36 -32.44
C VAL A 7 -11.09 -16.27 -33.23
N SER A 8 -11.19 -15.81 -34.48
CA SER A 8 -10.00 -15.51 -35.29
C SER A 8 -9.22 -14.30 -34.75
N ALA A 9 -7.95 -14.17 -35.15
CA ALA A 9 -7.13 -13.03 -34.75
C ALA A 9 -7.72 -11.67 -35.18
N ALA A 10 -8.41 -11.62 -36.33
CA ALA A 10 -9.05 -10.40 -36.82
C ALA A 10 -10.25 -9.99 -35.95
N GLU A 11 -11.08 -10.96 -35.55
CA GLU A 11 -12.22 -10.73 -34.65
C GLU A 11 -11.74 -10.33 -33.25
N TRP A 12 -10.68 -10.97 -32.74
CA TRP A 12 -10.06 -10.61 -31.46
C TRP A 12 -9.52 -9.17 -31.50
N GLU A 13 -8.81 -8.78 -32.55
CA GLU A 13 -8.26 -7.43 -32.68
C GLU A 13 -9.39 -6.39 -32.80
N ALA A 14 -10.49 -6.72 -33.49
CA ALA A 14 -11.67 -5.86 -33.53
C ALA A 14 -12.30 -5.68 -32.13
N ALA A 15 -12.47 -6.76 -31.37
CA ALA A 15 -13.00 -6.70 -30.00
C ALA A 15 -12.07 -5.91 -29.06
N ARG A 16 -10.75 -6.13 -29.14
CA ARG A 16 -9.75 -5.37 -28.38
C ARG A 16 -9.80 -3.89 -28.72
N ASN A 17 -9.94 -3.52 -29.98
CA ASN A 17 -10.03 -2.11 -30.39
C ASN A 17 -11.29 -1.42 -29.84
N GLN A 18 -12.40 -2.15 -29.69
CA GLN A 18 -13.58 -1.62 -29.00
C GLN A 18 -13.31 -1.41 -27.50
N MET A 19 -12.66 -2.37 -26.83
CA MET A 19 -12.27 -2.27 -25.43
C MET A 19 -11.27 -1.13 -25.17
N LEU A 20 -10.34 -0.88 -26.10
CA LEU A 20 -9.34 0.19 -26.00
C LEU A 20 -9.97 1.59 -25.85
N VAL A 21 -11.20 1.79 -26.32
CA VAL A 21 -11.95 3.04 -26.07
C VAL A 21 -12.21 3.21 -24.57
N LYS A 22 -12.61 2.14 -23.88
CA LYS A 22 -12.85 2.13 -22.43
C LYS A 22 -11.56 2.28 -21.62
N GLU A 23 -10.47 1.67 -22.06
CA GLU A 23 -9.16 1.88 -21.43
C GLU A 23 -8.72 3.36 -21.51
N LYS A 24 -8.97 4.02 -22.65
CA LYS A 24 -8.69 5.46 -22.82
C LYS A 24 -9.61 6.34 -21.96
N GLU A 25 -10.88 5.98 -21.79
CA GLU A 25 -11.78 6.65 -20.85
C GLU A 25 -11.23 6.57 -19.42
N LEU A 26 -10.82 5.37 -18.97
CA LEU A 26 -10.23 5.16 -17.64
C LEU A 26 -8.94 5.96 -17.46
N THR A 27 -8.09 6.02 -18.48
CA THR A 27 -6.84 6.80 -18.46
C THR A 27 -7.12 8.27 -18.19
N ARG A 28 -8.07 8.87 -18.93
CA ARG A 28 -8.47 10.26 -18.75
C ARG A 28 -9.11 10.51 -17.38
N ALA A 29 -9.89 9.56 -16.88
CA ALA A 29 -10.48 9.65 -15.55
C ALA A 29 -9.39 9.65 -14.45
N ARG A 30 -8.36 8.80 -14.59
CA ARG A 30 -7.19 8.80 -13.69
C ARG A 30 -6.44 10.13 -13.74
N ASP A 31 -6.23 10.70 -14.93
CA ASP A 31 -5.60 12.01 -15.08
C ASP A 31 -6.40 13.12 -14.37
N ALA A 32 -7.72 13.10 -14.52
CA ALA A 32 -8.62 14.03 -13.86
C ALA A 32 -8.56 13.90 -12.33
N LEU A 33 -8.55 12.66 -11.81
CA LEU A 33 -8.40 12.40 -10.37
C LEU A 33 -7.04 12.88 -9.84
N ALA A 34 -5.96 12.60 -10.56
CA ALA A 34 -4.63 13.10 -10.19
C ALA A 34 -4.60 14.64 -10.18
N ALA A 35 -5.32 15.29 -11.08
CA ALA A 35 -5.45 16.75 -11.08
C ALA A 35 -6.27 17.26 -9.89
N GLN A 36 -7.28 16.53 -9.42
CA GLN A 36 -8.00 16.87 -8.18
C GLN A 36 -7.11 16.73 -6.96
N ARG A 37 -6.31 15.65 -6.86
CA ARG A 37 -5.33 15.44 -5.78
C ARG A 37 -4.35 16.62 -5.66
N ARG A 38 -3.86 17.15 -6.78
CA ARG A 38 -2.99 18.35 -6.80
C ARG A 38 -3.67 19.64 -6.31
N ARG A 39 -5.00 19.66 -6.22
CA ARG A 39 -5.82 20.80 -5.75
C ARG A 39 -6.41 20.59 -4.35
N MET A 40 -6.10 19.46 -3.71
CA MET A 40 -6.55 19.22 -2.34
C MET A 40 -6.00 20.30 -1.41
N PRO A 41 -6.81 20.82 -0.47
CA PRO A 41 -6.32 21.70 0.58
C PRO A 41 -5.21 21.02 1.39
N TRP A 42 -4.24 21.81 1.83
CA TRP A 42 -3.13 21.32 2.63
C TRP A 42 -3.34 21.66 4.11
N THR A 43 -2.98 20.73 4.98
CA THR A 43 -3.03 20.93 6.44
C THR A 43 -1.61 21.11 6.96
N PRO A 44 -1.31 22.19 7.72
CA PRO A 44 0.02 22.36 8.31
C PRO A 44 0.32 21.24 9.31
N VAL A 45 1.60 20.89 9.42
CA VAL A 45 2.10 19.96 10.43
C VAL A 45 2.80 20.78 11.52
N ASP A 46 2.07 21.06 12.60
CA ASP A 46 2.51 21.96 13.67
C ASP A 46 3.26 21.25 14.80
N LYS A 47 3.24 19.91 14.82
CA LYS A 47 3.90 19.09 15.83
C LYS A 47 5.23 18.53 15.33
N ASN A 48 6.14 18.32 16.27
CA ASN A 48 7.40 17.65 16.01
C ASN A 48 7.24 16.13 16.15
N TYR A 49 7.52 15.39 15.07
CA TYR A 49 7.53 13.93 15.06
C TYR A 49 8.96 13.42 14.97
N VAL A 50 9.25 12.42 15.79
CA VAL A 50 10.59 11.83 15.93
C VAL A 50 10.54 10.39 15.44
N PHE A 51 11.64 9.99 14.80
CA PHE A 51 11.82 8.66 14.26
C PHE A 51 13.23 8.17 14.58
N ASP A 52 13.38 6.87 14.78
CA ASP A 52 14.70 6.24 14.75
C ASP A 52 14.93 5.62 13.38
N GLY A 53 16.07 5.91 12.78
CA GLY A 53 16.52 5.34 11.52
C GLY A 53 17.89 4.67 11.63
N PRO A 54 18.40 4.13 10.52
CA PRO A 54 19.72 3.49 10.47
C PRO A 54 20.87 4.41 10.93
N ASP A 55 20.73 5.71 10.68
CA ASP A 55 21.73 6.74 11.02
C ASP A 55 21.45 7.45 12.36
N GLY A 56 20.52 6.90 13.15
CA GLY A 56 20.10 7.45 14.44
C GLY A 56 18.75 8.18 14.38
N THR A 57 18.48 8.96 15.42
CA THR A 57 17.22 9.68 15.59
C THR A 57 17.12 10.85 14.59
N CYS A 58 15.94 11.03 14.00
CA CYS A 58 15.65 12.04 12.99
C CYS A 58 14.22 12.58 13.14
N SER A 59 13.95 13.74 12.55
CA SER A 59 12.62 14.37 12.51
C SER A 59 11.85 14.01 11.24
N LEU A 60 10.54 14.31 11.20
CA LEU A 60 9.76 14.23 9.95
C LEU A 60 10.38 15.05 8.81
N LEU A 61 11.02 16.18 9.13
CA LEU A 61 11.67 17.04 8.15
C LEU A 61 12.87 16.33 7.51
N ASP A 62 13.63 15.60 8.32
CA ASP A 62 14.81 14.86 7.86
C ASP A 62 14.44 13.70 6.92
N LEU A 63 13.25 13.10 7.11
CA LEU A 63 12.74 12.05 6.22
C LEU A 63 12.55 12.52 4.78
N PHE A 64 12.44 13.83 4.52
CA PHE A 64 12.43 14.36 3.16
C PHE A 64 13.75 14.11 2.43
N GLY A 65 14.87 13.90 3.14
CA GLY A 65 16.18 13.66 2.52
C GLY A 65 16.62 14.79 1.59
N GLY A 66 16.30 16.04 1.97
CA GLY A 66 16.58 17.26 1.19
C GLY A 66 15.63 17.52 0.01
N ARG A 67 14.63 16.67 -0.21
CA ARG A 67 13.63 16.83 -1.29
C ARG A 67 12.43 17.65 -0.85
N ARG A 68 11.62 18.12 -1.78
CA ARG A 68 10.42 18.92 -1.47
C ARG A 68 9.21 18.09 -1.11
N GLN A 69 9.14 16.83 -1.54
CA GLN A 69 7.99 15.97 -1.33
C GLN A 69 8.39 14.70 -0.56
N LEU A 70 7.49 14.23 0.28
CA LEU A 70 7.67 13.01 1.07
C LEU A 70 6.40 12.17 1.01
N ILE A 71 6.56 10.89 0.79
CA ILE A 71 5.51 9.88 0.93
C ILE A 71 5.91 8.94 2.05
N VAL A 72 5.04 8.79 3.05
CA VAL A 72 5.24 7.89 4.19
C VAL A 72 4.15 6.83 4.16
N TYR A 73 4.55 5.57 3.98
CA TYR A 73 3.66 4.42 4.18
C TYR A 73 3.81 3.89 5.61
N ARG A 74 2.69 3.73 6.32
CA ARG A 74 2.70 3.07 7.62
C ARG A 74 2.55 1.56 7.42
N ALA A 75 3.61 0.82 7.72
CA ALA A 75 3.62 -0.63 7.71
C ALA A 75 3.43 -1.20 9.14
N PHE A 76 2.71 -2.31 9.26
CA PHE A 76 2.55 -3.06 10.51
C PHE A 76 3.68 -4.08 10.61
N LEU A 77 4.67 -3.74 11.42
CA LEU A 77 5.85 -4.54 11.71
C LEU A 77 6.25 -4.18 13.13
N ASP A 78 5.59 -4.84 14.08
CA ASP A 78 5.71 -4.58 15.51
C ASP A 78 5.16 -5.77 16.33
N PRO A 79 5.56 -5.91 17.61
CA PRO A 79 5.04 -6.95 18.48
C PRO A 79 3.51 -6.95 18.56
N GLY A 80 2.90 -8.13 18.41
CA GLY A 80 1.45 -8.30 18.42
C GLY A 80 0.81 -8.33 17.03
N VAL A 81 1.55 -8.01 15.97
CA VAL A 81 1.13 -8.22 14.58
C VAL A 81 1.23 -9.71 14.21
N HIS A 82 0.27 -10.23 13.45
CA HIS A 82 0.33 -11.59 12.92
C HIS A 82 1.59 -11.82 12.07
N GLY A 83 2.32 -12.91 12.34
CA GLY A 83 3.61 -13.21 11.71
C GLY A 83 4.82 -12.83 12.56
N TRP A 84 4.64 -12.00 13.60
CA TRP A 84 5.72 -11.63 14.51
C TRP A 84 6.24 -12.84 15.31
N PRO A 85 7.56 -12.97 15.55
CA PRO A 85 8.64 -12.06 15.17
C PRO A 85 9.23 -12.31 13.77
N ASP A 86 8.85 -13.37 13.09
CA ASP A 86 9.52 -13.81 11.86
C ASP A 86 9.19 -12.93 10.64
N HIS A 87 7.99 -12.33 10.63
CA HIS A 87 7.46 -11.51 9.55
C HIS A 87 6.65 -10.30 10.05
N GLY A 88 6.46 -9.31 9.17
CA GLY A 88 5.49 -8.23 9.36
C GLY A 88 4.08 -8.62 8.88
N CYS A 89 3.13 -7.70 8.93
CA CYS A 89 1.79 -7.91 8.35
C CYS A 89 1.88 -8.37 6.89
N VAL A 90 1.05 -9.36 6.51
CA VAL A 90 1.02 -9.94 5.16
C VAL A 90 0.79 -8.87 4.08
N GLY A 91 -0.23 -8.01 4.25
CA GLY A 91 -0.54 -6.95 3.28
C GLY A 91 0.57 -5.88 3.17
N CYS A 92 1.15 -5.46 4.30
CA CYS A 92 2.26 -4.50 4.28
C CYS A 92 3.52 -5.11 3.63
N SER A 93 3.77 -6.40 3.86
CA SER A 93 4.89 -7.14 3.27
C SER A 93 4.68 -7.30 1.76
N LEU A 94 3.46 -7.64 1.34
CA LEU A 94 3.09 -7.68 -0.07
C LEU A 94 3.35 -6.32 -0.72
N MET A 95 2.96 -5.20 -0.10
CA MET A 95 3.29 -3.88 -0.66
C MET A 95 4.79 -3.65 -0.75
N ALA A 96 5.57 -4.00 0.28
CA ALA A 96 7.02 -3.84 0.29
C ALA A 96 7.70 -4.59 -0.87
N ASP A 97 7.22 -5.79 -1.22
CA ASP A 97 7.71 -6.57 -2.36
C ASP A 97 7.58 -5.85 -3.71
N HIS A 98 6.72 -4.84 -3.80
CA HIS A 98 6.43 -4.10 -5.03
C HIS A 98 7.13 -2.75 -5.13
N ILE A 99 7.81 -2.31 -4.05
CA ILE A 99 8.57 -1.07 -4.08
C ILE A 99 9.93 -1.35 -4.74
N GLY A 100 10.02 -0.98 -6.02
CA GLY A 100 11.24 -1.10 -6.80
C GLY A 100 12.23 0.05 -6.58
N ASN A 101 13.02 0.34 -7.60
CA ASN A 101 14.06 1.36 -7.53
C ASN A 101 13.47 2.79 -7.38
N LEU A 102 13.80 3.46 -6.28
CA LEU A 102 13.31 4.80 -5.95
C LEU A 102 14.00 5.93 -6.73
N ALA A 103 15.03 5.66 -7.55
CA ALA A 103 15.77 6.69 -8.28
C ALA A 103 14.87 7.57 -9.17
N HIS A 104 13.86 6.99 -9.83
CA HIS A 104 12.95 7.75 -10.68
C HIS A 104 12.04 8.70 -9.88
N LEU A 105 11.63 8.29 -8.68
CA LEU A 105 10.86 9.13 -7.77
C LEU A 105 11.74 10.25 -7.19
N ASN A 106 12.94 9.88 -6.75
CA ASN A 106 13.95 10.80 -6.23
C ASN A 106 14.35 11.87 -7.26
N ALA A 107 14.45 11.51 -8.54
CA ALA A 107 14.73 12.43 -9.65
C ALA A 107 13.60 13.44 -9.89
N ARG A 108 12.41 13.19 -9.34
CA ARG A 108 11.26 14.10 -9.34
C ARG A 108 11.00 14.72 -7.97
N ASP A 109 12.05 14.87 -7.17
CA ASP A 109 12.05 15.63 -5.93
C ASP A 109 11.04 15.09 -4.90
N THR A 110 10.90 13.76 -4.85
CA THR A 110 10.05 13.04 -3.92
C THR A 110 10.82 11.92 -3.25
N THR A 111 10.77 11.87 -1.92
CA THR A 111 11.28 10.75 -1.11
C THR A 111 10.12 9.83 -0.73
N PHE A 112 10.36 8.53 -0.69
CA PHE A 112 9.40 7.53 -0.24
C PHE A 112 10.03 6.69 0.87
N VAL A 113 9.32 6.56 1.99
CA VAL A 113 9.78 5.84 3.17
C VAL A 113 8.67 5.02 3.79
N TYR A 114 9.06 3.97 4.50
CA TYR A 114 8.18 3.21 5.39
C TYR A 114 8.37 3.65 6.84
N ALA A 115 7.31 3.53 7.63
CA ALA A 115 7.34 3.78 9.07
C ALA A 115 6.56 2.70 9.82
N SER A 116 7.11 2.22 10.95
CA SER A 116 6.48 1.20 11.81
C SER A 116 6.72 1.49 13.29
N ARG A 117 5.97 0.85 14.19
CA ARG A 117 6.23 0.92 15.64
C ARG A 117 7.38 0.00 16.08
N GLY A 118 7.74 -0.99 15.27
CA GLY A 118 8.81 -1.94 15.59
C GLY A 118 10.16 -1.25 15.67
N VAL A 119 11.03 -1.76 16.54
CA VAL A 119 12.38 -1.22 16.73
C VAL A 119 13.24 -1.45 15.48
N GLN A 120 14.22 -0.57 15.25
CA GLN A 120 15.10 -0.61 14.08
C GLN A 120 15.80 -1.96 13.89
N ALA A 121 16.16 -2.64 14.98
CA ALA A 121 16.78 -3.97 14.92
C ALA A 121 15.88 -5.01 14.24
N ASP A 122 14.58 -4.99 14.54
CA ASP A 122 13.62 -5.92 13.95
C ASP A 122 13.26 -5.55 12.52
N ILE A 123 13.07 -4.26 12.24
CA ILE A 123 12.89 -3.76 10.86
C ILE A 123 14.06 -4.22 10.00
N THR A 124 15.30 -4.04 10.47
CA THR A 124 16.51 -4.46 9.75
C THR A 124 16.54 -5.96 9.50
N ARG A 125 16.24 -6.75 10.53
CA ARG A 125 16.20 -8.22 10.43
C ARG A 125 15.19 -8.71 9.41
N ILE A 126 13.96 -8.19 9.44
CA ILE A 126 12.89 -8.61 8.52
C ILE A 126 13.17 -8.11 7.11
N LYS A 127 13.62 -6.86 6.94
CA LYS A 127 14.08 -6.35 5.62
C LYS A 127 15.16 -7.24 5.01
N ALA A 128 16.16 -7.66 5.80
CA ALA A 128 17.23 -8.53 5.33
C ALA A 128 16.70 -9.92 4.90
N ARG A 129 15.77 -10.49 5.67
CA ARG A 129 15.09 -11.75 5.30
C ARG A 129 14.33 -11.63 3.98
N MET A 130 13.59 -10.55 3.82
CA MET A 130 12.68 -10.33 2.69
C MET A 130 13.36 -9.64 1.49
N GLY A 131 14.65 -9.30 1.59
CA GLY A 131 15.40 -8.65 0.51
C GLY A 131 14.97 -7.21 0.20
N TRP A 132 14.37 -6.49 1.15
CA TRP A 132 13.87 -5.13 0.95
C TRP A 132 14.94 -4.07 1.22
N ASP A 133 15.04 -3.09 0.34
CA ASP A 133 15.98 -1.95 0.45
C ASP A 133 15.29 -0.59 0.69
N ILE A 134 13.99 -0.61 0.99
CA ILE A 134 13.18 0.61 1.20
C ILE A 134 13.67 1.33 2.48
N PRO A 135 13.87 2.67 2.47
CA PRO A 135 14.13 3.41 3.71
C PRO A 135 12.99 3.20 4.71
N TRP A 136 13.29 2.72 5.92
CA TRP A 136 12.26 2.30 6.87
C TRP A 136 12.64 2.72 8.29
N TYR A 137 11.76 3.51 8.91
CA TYR A 137 12.00 4.19 10.17
C TYR A 137 11.06 3.65 11.27
N THR A 138 11.53 3.73 12.51
CA THR A 138 10.73 3.45 13.70
C THR A 138 10.07 4.76 14.14
N MET A 139 8.75 4.77 14.25
CA MET A 139 8.02 5.90 14.83
C MET A 139 8.27 5.95 16.34
N VAL A 140 8.72 7.10 16.84
CA VAL A 140 8.96 7.29 18.27
C VAL A 140 7.84 8.18 18.83
N PRO A 141 6.89 7.64 19.60
CA PRO A 141 5.81 8.44 20.17
C PRO A 141 6.38 9.42 21.20
N GLY A 142 6.10 10.71 21.00
CA GLY A 142 6.30 11.74 22.01
C GLY A 142 5.12 11.81 22.98
N GLN A 143 5.24 12.68 24.00
CA GLN A 143 4.18 12.88 24.99
C GLN A 143 2.85 13.36 24.36
N ASP A 144 2.94 14.25 23.37
CA ASP A 144 1.78 14.85 22.66
C ASP A 144 1.86 14.70 21.13
N SER A 145 2.82 13.91 20.62
CA SER A 145 3.03 13.68 19.19
C SER A 145 3.21 12.19 18.89
N ALA A 146 2.15 11.58 18.35
CA ALA A 146 2.18 10.21 17.83
C ALA A 146 1.84 10.27 16.34
N PHE A 147 2.85 10.05 15.49
CA PHE A 147 2.72 10.22 14.04
C PHE A 147 1.55 9.42 13.48
N ASP A 148 1.47 8.15 13.86
CA ASP A 148 0.44 7.25 13.38
C ASP A 148 -0.97 7.65 13.82
N VAL A 149 -1.14 8.06 15.07
CA VAL A 149 -2.43 8.56 15.58
C VAL A 149 -2.83 9.85 14.86
N ASP A 150 -1.94 10.84 14.83
CA ASP A 150 -2.23 12.17 14.27
C ASP A 150 -2.47 12.14 12.75
N PHE A 151 -1.91 11.15 12.04
CA PHE A 151 -2.08 10.98 10.60
C PHE A 151 -3.03 9.83 10.21
N GLY A 152 -3.78 9.28 11.17
CA GLY A 152 -4.88 8.35 10.92
C GLY A 152 -4.45 6.95 10.45
N VAL A 153 -3.30 6.47 10.93
CA VAL A 153 -2.68 5.19 10.56
C VAL A 153 -2.24 4.38 11.79
N ASP A 154 -2.85 4.60 12.96
CA ASP A 154 -2.57 3.85 14.19
C ASP A 154 -3.18 2.44 14.16
N GLN A 155 -4.44 2.34 13.71
CA GLN A 155 -5.21 1.10 13.60
C GLN A 155 -5.08 0.43 12.23
N TRP A 156 -4.86 1.21 11.19
CA TRP A 156 -4.85 0.75 9.80
C TRP A 156 -3.62 1.22 9.03
N HIS A 157 -3.25 0.48 7.99
CA HIS A 157 -2.18 0.94 7.10
C HIS A 157 -2.71 2.10 6.27
N GLY A 158 -1.80 2.92 5.78
CA GLY A 158 -2.13 4.02 4.88
C GLY A 158 -0.89 4.76 4.44
N THR A 159 -1.06 5.52 3.37
CA THR A 159 -0.01 6.29 2.71
C THR A 159 -0.31 7.78 2.83
N ASN A 160 0.53 8.50 3.57
CA ASN A 160 0.46 9.95 3.68
C ASN A 160 1.43 10.63 2.72
N ALA A 161 0.98 11.68 2.04
CA ALA A 161 1.82 12.51 1.18
C ALA A 161 1.97 13.91 1.78
N PHE A 162 3.21 14.39 1.82
CA PHE A 162 3.61 15.67 2.38
C PHE A 162 4.40 16.50 1.38
N ILE A 163 4.35 17.81 1.56
CA ILE A 163 5.22 18.77 0.87
C ILE A 163 5.85 19.70 1.90
N ARG A 164 7.07 20.17 1.64
CA ARG A 164 7.73 21.22 2.43
C ARG A 164 7.94 22.51 1.65
N ASP A 165 7.82 23.63 2.36
CA ASP A 165 8.29 24.95 1.93
C ASP A 165 9.21 25.53 3.01
N GLY A 166 10.50 25.66 2.71
CA GLY A 166 11.51 25.78 3.76
C GLY A 166 11.34 24.64 4.76
N ASP A 167 11.31 24.95 6.05
CA ASP A 167 11.15 23.95 7.12
C ASP A 167 9.68 23.72 7.52
N GLN A 168 8.73 24.39 6.87
CA GLN A 168 7.31 24.17 7.08
C GLN A 168 6.85 22.95 6.30
N ILE A 169 6.14 22.04 6.97
CA ILE A 169 5.62 20.81 6.38
C ILE A 169 4.10 20.89 6.31
N PHE A 170 3.54 20.39 5.21
CA PHE A 170 2.11 20.28 5.03
C PHE A 170 1.74 18.87 4.59
N ARG A 171 0.68 18.31 5.20
CA ARG A 171 0.00 17.11 4.68
C ARG A 171 -0.86 17.52 3.49
N THR A 172 -0.66 16.85 2.37
CA THR A 172 -1.32 17.19 1.10
C THR A 172 -2.34 16.16 0.65
N TYR A 173 -2.12 14.89 1.03
CA TYR A 173 -3.01 13.81 0.64
C TYR A 173 -2.86 12.58 1.54
N PHE A 174 -3.87 11.73 1.52
CA PHE A 174 -3.93 10.47 2.26
C PHE A 174 -4.60 9.41 1.40
N ILE A 175 -4.04 8.21 1.41
CA ILE A 175 -4.55 7.02 0.74
C ILE A 175 -4.67 5.93 1.80
N ASP A 176 -5.82 5.27 1.83
CA ASP A 176 -6.05 4.11 2.68
C ASP A 176 -6.83 3.03 1.90
N SER A 177 -7.12 1.92 2.58
CA SER A 177 -8.03 0.89 2.09
C SER A 177 -7.61 0.39 0.70
N ARG A 178 -8.58 0.22 -0.22
CA ARG A 178 -8.30 -0.17 -1.62
C ARG A 178 -7.53 0.88 -2.42
N GLY A 179 -7.43 2.12 -1.93
CA GLY A 179 -6.65 3.17 -2.58
C GLY A 179 -5.16 2.83 -2.64
N ASP A 180 -4.67 2.10 -1.64
CA ASP A 180 -3.28 1.62 -1.57
C ASP A 180 -2.98 0.54 -2.62
N GLU A 181 -4.01 0.02 -3.32
CA GLU A 181 -3.80 -0.98 -4.38
C GLU A 181 -2.90 -0.51 -5.53
N ILE A 182 -2.76 0.81 -5.67
CA ILE A 182 -1.90 1.43 -6.67
C ILE A 182 -0.41 1.09 -6.50
N PHE A 183 0.02 0.71 -5.29
CA PHE A 183 1.42 0.40 -4.99
C PHE A 183 1.79 -1.07 -5.25
N VAL A 184 0.83 -1.92 -5.63
CA VAL A 184 1.03 -3.36 -5.81
C VAL A 184 0.80 -3.72 -7.28
N ASN A 185 1.89 -4.02 -7.99
CA ASN A 185 1.81 -4.32 -9.42
C ASN A 185 1.26 -5.73 -9.73
N THR A 186 1.33 -6.68 -8.80
CA THR A 186 0.81 -8.05 -8.98
C THR A 186 -0.65 -8.03 -9.37
N TRP A 187 -1.46 -7.18 -8.75
CA TRP A 187 -2.87 -7.02 -9.09
C TRP A 187 -3.09 -6.54 -10.52
N HIS A 188 -2.29 -5.60 -10.99
CA HIS A 188 -2.35 -5.13 -12.39
C HIS A 188 -1.92 -6.23 -13.38
N PHE A 189 -0.95 -7.07 -13.01
CA PHE A 189 -0.59 -8.22 -13.85
C PHE A 189 -1.72 -9.25 -13.90
N LEU A 190 -2.34 -9.57 -12.76
CA LEU A 190 -3.45 -10.51 -12.68
C LEU A 190 -4.66 -10.03 -13.48
N ASP A 191 -5.00 -8.74 -13.42
CA ASP A 191 -6.10 -8.11 -14.18
C ASP A 191 -5.91 -8.25 -15.71
N MET A 192 -4.68 -8.44 -16.19
CA MET A 192 -4.40 -8.68 -17.61
C MET A 192 -4.51 -10.16 -18.02
N THR A 193 -4.58 -11.08 -17.06
CA THR A 193 -4.66 -12.51 -17.33
C THR A 193 -6.11 -12.95 -17.54
N ALA A 194 -6.29 -14.11 -18.17
CA ALA A 194 -7.62 -14.63 -18.42
C ALA A 194 -8.44 -14.88 -17.13
N LEU A 195 -7.78 -15.24 -16.02
CA LEU A 195 -8.44 -15.61 -14.75
C LEU A 195 -8.64 -14.43 -13.79
N GLY A 196 -8.12 -13.24 -14.10
CA GLY A 196 -8.15 -12.12 -13.17
C GLY A 196 -7.41 -12.41 -11.86
N ARG A 197 -7.83 -11.76 -10.78
CA ARG A 197 -7.30 -11.96 -9.43
C ARG A 197 -7.89 -13.19 -8.72
N GLN A 198 -8.92 -13.81 -9.30
CA GLN A 198 -9.62 -14.98 -8.77
C GLN A 198 -10.28 -14.71 -7.41
N GLU A 199 -10.93 -13.56 -7.27
CA GLU A 199 -11.60 -13.10 -6.06
C GLU A 199 -13.11 -12.92 -6.28
N THR A 200 -13.93 -13.27 -5.30
CA THR A 200 -15.41 -13.30 -5.43
C THR A 200 -16.09 -11.96 -5.66
N TRP A 201 -15.37 -10.83 -5.54
CA TRP A 201 -15.90 -9.51 -5.92
C TRP A 201 -15.77 -9.23 -7.42
N GLU A 202 -14.93 -9.98 -8.15
CA GLU A 202 -14.72 -9.79 -9.57
C GLU A 202 -15.92 -10.30 -10.38
N ASP A 203 -16.33 -9.53 -11.38
CA ASP A 203 -17.28 -9.98 -12.41
C ASP A 203 -16.55 -10.85 -13.44
N SER A 204 -16.36 -12.12 -13.09
CA SER A 204 -15.70 -13.12 -13.94
C SER A 204 -16.72 -14.01 -14.65
N PRO A 205 -16.39 -14.59 -15.82
CA PRO A 205 -17.30 -15.50 -16.50
C PRO A 205 -17.72 -16.70 -15.62
N PRO A 206 -18.91 -17.28 -15.85
CA PRO A 206 -19.42 -18.34 -15.00
C PRO A 206 -18.47 -19.53 -14.81
N GLY A 207 -18.26 -19.93 -13.55
CA GLY A 207 -17.46 -21.09 -13.18
C GLY A 207 -15.95 -20.91 -13.31
N TYR A 208 -15.47 -19.66 -13.37
CA TYR A 208 -14.07 -19.33 -13.09
C TYR A 208 -13.74 -19.58 -11.61
N PRO A 209 -12.51 -20.03 -11.28
CA PRO A 209 -12.12 -20.23 -9.90
C PRO A 209 -12.06 -18.88 -9.18
N GLN A 210 -12.77 -18.78 -8.06
CA GLN A 210 -12.74 -17.60 -7.20
C GLN A 210 -12.65 -18.03 -5.74
N SER A 211 -11.88 -17.27 -4.97
CA SER A 211 -11.76 -17.34 -3.52
C SER A 211 -12.23 -16.04 -2.89
N LYS A 212 -12.37 -16.00 -1.56
CA LYS A 212 -12.72 -14.73 -0.92
C LYS A 212 -11.61 -13.69 -1.15
N PRO A 213 -11.96 -12.40 -1.17
CA PRO A 213 -11.01 -11.34 -1.42
C PRO A 213 -9.87 -11.42 -0.39
N TYR A 214 -8.63 -11.22 -0.84
CA TYR A 214 -7.48 -10.99 0.04
C TYR A 214 -7.02 -12.20 0.88
N GLU A 215 -7.63 -13.36 0.67
CA GLU A 215 -7.30 -14.58 1.42
C GLU A 215 -6.08 -15.32 0.87
N TRP A 216 -5.77 -15.16 -0.41
CA TRP A 216 -4.71 -15.93 -1.08
C TRP A 216 -3.30 -15.38 -0.86
N TRP A 217 -3.16 -14.16 -0.32
CA TRP A 217 -1.86 -13.50 -0.12
C TRP A 217 -1.10 -14.12 1.03
N ALA A 218 0.22 -14.23 0.86
CA ALA A 218 1.15 -14.67 1.89
C ALA A 218 2.44 -13.83 1.80
N TRP A 219 3.34 -14.00 2.77
CA TRP A 219 4.74 -13.59 2.59
C TRP A 219 5.34 -14.34 1.42
N HIS A 220 6.14 -13.66 0.59
CA HIS A 220 6.67 -14.27 -0.64
C HIS A 220 7.53 -15.52 -0.38
N ASP A 221 8.10 -15.66 0.82
CA ASP A 221 8.88 -16.82 1.24
C ASP A 221 8.05 -17.93 1.90
N ASN A 222 6.72 -17.79 1.99
CA ASN A 222 5.84 -18.69 2.76
C ASN A 222 4.54 -19.11 2.05
N TYR A 223 4.42 -18.94 0.73
CA TYR A 223 3.24 -19.45 -0.02
C TYR A 223 2.97 -20.96 0.14
N PRO A 224 3.96 -21.86 0.17
CA PRO A 224 3.72 -23.30 0.34
C PRO A 224 3.12 -23.70 1.69
N GLY A 225 3.27 -22.87 2.73
CA GLY A 225 2.72 -23.07 4.07
C GLY A 225 1.44 -22.28 4.35
N HIS A 226 0.88 -21.63 3.32
CA HIS A 226 -0.19 -20.64 3.49
C HIS A 226 -1.50 -21.27 3.95
N THR A 227 -1.98 -20.82 5.10
CA THR A 227 -3.38 -20.97 5.51
C THR A 227 -4.03 -19.60 5.29
N PRO A 228 -5.19 -19.50 4.60
CA PRO A 228 -5.84 -18.23 4.29
C PRO A 228 -5.82 -17.26 5.46
N SER A 229 -5.22 -16.09 5.26
CA SER A 229 -5.15 -15.09 6.32
C SER A 229 -6.57 -14.57 6.57
N ARG A 230 -7.00 -14.55 7.84
CA ARG A 230 -8.32 -14.03 8.23
C ARG A 230 -8.36 -12.49 8.19
N TRP A 231 -7.94 -11.81 7.12
CA TRP A 231 -8.03 -10.35 7.12
C TRP A 231 -8.07 -9.70 5.73
N PHE A 232 -9.24 -9.14 5.41
CA PHE A 232 -9.52 -7.75 5.01
C PHE A 232 -11.06 -7.62 4.92
N GLY A 233 -11.69 -6.79 5.77
CA GLY A 233 -13.10 -6.35 5.60
C GLY A 233 -14.24 -7.10 6.30
N ASP A 234 -14.04 -8.31 6.85
CA ASP A 234 -15.09 -9.02 7.62
C ASP A 234 -14.98 -8.70 9.13
N PRO A 235 -16.04 -8.36 9.88
CA PRO A 235 -15.95 -8.14 11.33
C PRO A 235 -15.27 -9.32 12.04
N ASN A 236 -14.45 -9.04 13.05
CA ASN A 236 -13.84 -10.06 13.88
C ASN A 236 -14.96 -10.74 14.68
N PRO A 237 -15.24 -12.04 14.45
CA PRO A 237 -16.27 -12.74 15.21
C PRO A 237 -15.93 -12.83 16.71
N ASP A 238 -14.66 -12.64 17.07
CA ASP A 238 -14.13 -12.73 18.43
C ASP A 238 -13.96 -11.33 19.10
N ASP A 239 -14.24 -10.23 18.39
CA ASP A 239 -14.25 -8.87 18.95
C ASP A 239 -15.62 -8.20 18.71
N PRO A 240 -16.50 -8.15 19.73
CA PRO A 240 -17.82 -7.55 19.61
C PRO A 240 -17.81 -6.02 19.50
N SER A 241 -16.65 -5.37 19.64
CA SER A 241 -16.47 -3.91 19.51
C SER A 241 -15.90 -3.49 18.15
N ASP A 242 -15.76 -4.45 17.24
CA ASP A 242 -15.19 -4.22 15.92
C ASP A 242 -15.98 -3.16 15.13
N PRO A 243 -15.36 -2.02 14.77
CA PRO A 243 -16.05 -0.94 14.06
C PRO A 243 -16.29 -1.26 12.58
N ARG A 244 -15.78 -2.40 12.07
CA ARG A 244 -16.06 -2.84 10.71
C ARG A 244 -17.55 -3.12 10.54
N PRO A 245 -18.22 -2.59 9.50
CA PRO A 245 -19.61 -2.89 9.26
C PRO A 245 -19.79 -4.40 9.01
N PRO A 246 -20.71 -5.09 9.70
CA PRO A 246 -21.19 -6.39 9.23
C PRO A 246 -21.84 -6.17 7.85
N ARG A 247 -21.50 -7.02 6.88
CA ARG A 247 -22.16 -7.00 5.57
C ARG A 247 -23.64 -7.33 5.69
#